data_AF-A0A9D6DKE4-F1
#
_entry.id   AF-A0A9D6DKE4-F1
#
_cell.length_a   1.000
_cell.length_b   1.000
_cell.length_c   1.000
_cell.angle_alpha   90.00
_cell.angle_beta   90.00
_cell.angle_gamma   90.00
#
_symmetry.space_group_name_H-M   'P 1'
#
loop_
_entity.id
_entity.type
_entity.pdbx_description
1 polymer ?
#
loop_
_entity_poly.entity_id
_entity_poly.type
_entity_poly.pdbx_seq_one_letter_code
_entity_poly.pdbx_strand_id
1 'polypeptide(L)'
;MSPQATAGLGELLEQVTGFIFPNEIEIHWSILIVVYPYVTGLVAGAFILASLVKVFAIKEVQPTYRLSLLTALAFLLVAPLPLLLHLGQPQRFYEILLTPNPSSAMAMFGFVYAWYLMGVLLLEIWFEYRRDLIVLAQTSRSPLSWVYRVLSLFSKDVSAEALAFDRKAIRAITIVGIPSAFLLHGYVGFIFGSVKANPWWGSVLMPIVFLMSAIVSGIALVILLYMVLTALRREPIDMACLDKITSYLFYAVSVDFSLEALDFIHRLY
;
A
#
# COMPACT_ATOMS: atom_id res chain seq x y z
N MET A 1 -16.61 -27.87 -9.59
CA MET A 1 -17.71 -26.96 -9.20
C MET A 1 -18.52 -27.66 -8.12
N SER A 2 -18.98 -26.94 -7.10
CA SER A 2 -19.89 -27.50 -6.10
C SER A 2 -21.27 -27.76 -6.75
N PRO A 3 -22.06 -28.72 -6.24
CA PRO A 3 -23.41 -29.01 -6.78
C PRO A 3 -24.37 -27.81 -6.74
N GLN A 4 -24.15 -26.86 -5.83
CA GLN A 4 -24.91 -25.61 -5.73
C GLN A 4 -24.56 -24.62 -6.86
N ALA A 5 -23.29 -24.54 -7.26
CA ALA A 5 -22.87 -23.71 -8.38
C ALA A 5 -23.49 -24.20 -9.71
N THR A 6 -23.59 -25.51 -9.90
CA THR A 6 -24.23 -26.10 -11.09
C THR A 6 -25.75 -25.86 -11.17
N ALA A 7 -26.43 -25.71 -10.03
CA ALA A 7 -27.87 -25.43 -10.01
C ALA A 7 -28.17 -23.95 -10.36
N GLY A 8 -27.38 -23.01 -9.82
CA GLY A 8 -27.52 -21.59 -10.16
C GLY A 8 -27.12 -21.27 -11.60
N LEU A 9 -26.21 -22.05 -12.19
CA LEU A 9 -25.80 -21.89 -13.57
C LEU A 9 -26.95 -22.14 -14.56
N GLY A 10 -27.82 -23.11 -14.28
CA GLY A 10 -28.97 -23.43 -15.15
C GLY A 10 -29.98 -22.28 -15.25
N GLU A 11 -30.29 -21.67 -14.11
CA GLU A 11 -31.23 -20.55 -14.01
C GLU A 11 -30.66 -19.26 -14.64
N LEU A 12 -29.35 -19.03 -14.52
CA LEU A 12 -28.66 -17.92 -15.16
C LEU A 12 -28.58 -18.11 -16.69
N LEU A 13 -28.30 -19.32 -17.17
CA LEU A 13 -28.22 -19.64 -18.60
C LEU A 13 -29.55 -19.45 -19.33
N GLU A 14 -30.69 -19.65 -18.66
CA GLU A 14 -32.02 -19.36 -19.23
C GLU A 14 -32.26 -17.87 -19.46
N GLN A 15 -31.56 -16.99 -18.73
CA GLN A 15 -31.65 -15.54 -18.88
C GLN A 15 -30.64 -14.98 -19.91
N VAL A 16 -29.74 -15.82 -20.43
CA VAL A 16 -28.73 -15.43 -21.41
C VAL A 16 -29.32 -15.44 -22.82
N THR A 17 -29.49 -14.25 -23.41
CA THR A 17 -29.72 -14.12 -24.85
C THR A 17 -28.41 -13.82 -25.57
N GLY A 18 -27.87 -14.82 -26.29
CA GLY A 18 -26.65 -14.68 -27.10
C GLY A 18 -25.47 -15.50 -26.59
N PHE A 19 -24.25 -15.12 -26.98
CA PHE A 19 -23.02 -15.70 -26.46
C PHE A 19 -22.57 -14.91 -25.23
N ILE A 20 -22.42 -15.58 -24.09
CA ILE A 20 -21.93 -14.97 -22.84
C ILE A 20 -20.66 -15.70 -22.42
N PHE A 21 -19.65 -14.95 -21.99
CA PHE A 21 -18.43 -15.57 -21.50
C PHE A 21 -18.63 -16.13 -20.07
N PRO A 22 -17.96 -17.22 -19.67
CA PRO A 22 -18.12 -17.80 -18.33
C PRO A 22 -17.91 -16.82 -17.16
N ASN A 23 -17.03 -15.83 -17.33
CA ASN A 23 -16.76 -14.74 -16.39
C ASN A 23 -17.87 -13.67 -16.31
N GLU A 24 -18.85 -13.71 -17.21
CA GLU A 24 -20.05 -12.86 -17.18
C GLU A 24 -21.21 -13.54 -16.43
N ILE A 25 -21.15 -14.87 -16.27
CA ILE A 25 -22.12 -15.67 -15.49
C ILE A 25 -21.72 -15.70 -14.01
N GLU A 26 -20.44 -15.92 -13.72
CA GLU A 26 -19.90 -15.91 -12.36
C GLU A 26 -18.79 -14.85 -12.21
N ILE A 27 -19.03 -13.87 -11.32
CA ILE A 27 -18.02 -12.85 -10.99
C ILE A 27 -16.93 -13.49 -10.11
N HIS A 28 -15.83 -13.90 -10.73
CA HIS A 28 -14.71 -14.51 -10.01
C HIS A 28 -13.92 -13.51 -9.16
N TRP A 29 -13.75 -12.27 -9.65
CA TRP A 29 -13.07 -11.19 -8.91
C TRP A 29 -14.11 -10.21 -8.39
N SER A 30 -14.58 -10.49 -7.17
CA SER A 30 -15.56 -9.67 -6.47
C SER A 30 -14.87 -8.63 -5.57
N ILE A 31 -15.62 -8.07 -4.62
CA ILE A 31 -15.21 -6.97 -3.75
C ILE A 31 -13.87 -7.18 -3.04
N LEU A 32 -13.51 -8.43 -2.69
CA LEU A 32 -12.22 -8.71 -2.03
C LEU A 32 -11.03 -8.36 -2.92
N ILE A 33 -11.13 -8.61 -4.23
CA ILE A 33 -10.11 -8.24 -5.21
C ILE A 33 -10.13 -6.74 -5.52
N VAL A 34 -11.21 -6.02 -5.21
CA VAL A 34 -11.26 -4.54 -5.30
C VAL A 34 -10.69 -3.88 -4.04
N VAL A 35 -10.92 -4.47 -2.87
CA VAL A 35 -10.41 -3.96 -1.58
C VAL A 35 -8.90 -4.12 -1.50
N TYR A 36 -8.33 -5.19 -2.03
CA TYR A 36 -6.88 -5.43 -1.98
C TYR A 36 -6.05 -4.30 -2.67
N PRO A 37 -6.32 -3.90 -3.93
CA PRO A 37 -5.65 -2.79 -4.60
C PRO A 37 -5.90 -1.48 -3.87
N TYR A 38 -7.13 -1.23 -3.42
CA TYR A 38 -7.44 -0.04 -2.65
C TYR A 38 -6.55 0.06 -1.39
N VAL A 39 -6.48 -1.01 -0.60
CA VAL A 39 -5.65 -1.06 0.62
C VAL A 39 -4.16 -0.89 0.31
N THR A 40 -3.63 -1.57 -0.71
CA THR A 40 -2.22 -1.38 -1.11
C THR A 40 -1.95 0.00 -1.70
N GLY A 41 -2.94 0.65 -2.29
CA GLY A 41 -2.89 2.02 -2.78
C GLY A 41 -2.72 3.02 -1.63
N LEU A 42 -3.49 2.85 -0.55
CA LEU A 42 -3.34 3.64 0.67
C LEU A 42 -1.91 3.58 1.22
N VAL A 43 -1.29 2.39 1.18
CA VAL A 43 0.10 2.19 1.60
C VAL A 43 1.05 3.01 0.73
N ALA A 44 0.93 2.90 -0.59
CA ALA A 44 1.80 3.60 -1.53
C ALA A 44 1.68 5.12 -1.37
N GLY A 45 0.46 5.67 -1.31
CA GLY A 45 0.26 7.11 -1.13
C GLY A 45 0.76 7.63 0.21
N ALA A 46 0.54 6.89 1.31
CA ALA A 46 1.11 7.24 2.62
C ALA A 46 2.65 7.23 2.59
N PHE A 47 3.26 6.23 1.95
CA PHE A 47 4.72 6.18 1.84
C PHE A 47 5.29 7.31 0.98
N ILE A 48 4.62 7.69 -0.11
CA ILE A 48 5.03 8.84 -0.93
C ILE A 48 5.03 10.13 -0.10
N LEU A 49 4.02 10.34 0.73
CA LEU A 49 3.98 11.47 1.65
C LEU A 49 5.16 11.45 2.65
N ALA A 50 5.49 10.28 3.21
CA ALA A 50 6.69 10.14 4.06
C ALA A 50 7.99 10.49 3.30
N SER A 51 8.07 10.13 2.02
CA SER A 51 9.25 10.39 1.19
C SER A 51 9.50 11.87 0.92
N LEU A 52 8.45 12.71 0.91
CA LEU A 52 8.55 14.18 0.77
C LEU A 52 9.45 14.81 1.84
N VAL A 53 9.47 14.21 3.03
CA VAL A 53 10.31 14.67 4.14
C VAL A 53 11.76 14.26 3.98
N LYS A 54 12.02 12.98 3.72
CA LYS A 54 13.40 12.44 3.78
C LYS A 54 14.18 12.64 2.49
N VAL A 55 13.52 12.65 1.35
CA VAL A 55 14.16 12.77 0.02
C VAL A 55 14.12 14.21 -0.47
N PHE A 56 12.94 14.84 -0.42
CA PHE A 56 12.71 16.19 -0.94
C PHE A 56 12.90 17.29 0.10
N ALA A 57 13.17 16.94 1.37
CA ALA A 57 13.47 17.87 2.46
C ALA A 57 12.39 18.94 2.70
N ILE A 58 11.12 18.60 2.44
CA ILE A 58 9.97 19.49 2.69
C ILE A 58 9.69 19.48 4.19
N LYS A 59 9.99 20.58 4.87
CA LYS A 59 9.95 20.67 6.33
C LYS A 59 8.52 20.82 6.85
N GLU A 60 7.65 21.41 6.05
CA GLU A 60 6.24 21.68 6.38
C GLU A 60 5.47 20.39 6.64
N VAL A 61 5.81 19.29 5.94
CA VAL A 61 5.14 18.00 6.07
C VAL A 61 5.81 17.07 7.09
N GLN A 62 6.80 17.57 7.84
CA GLN A 62 7.47 16.83 8.93
C GLN A 62 6.50 16.28 9.99
N PRO A 63 5.44 16.99 10.43
CA PRO A 63 4.52 16.49 11.44
C PRO A 63 3.80 15.18 11.06
N THR A 64 3.58 14.94 9.76
CA THR A 64 2.89 13.73 9.28
C THR A 64 3.84 12.60 8.87
N TYR A 65 5.16 12.81 8.90
CA TYR A 65 6.13 11.79 8.47
C TYR A 65 5.97 10.45 9.19
N ARG A 66 6.02 10.48 10.53
CA ARG A 66 5.88 9.27 11.37
C ARG A 66 4.49 8.65 11.24
N LEU A 67 3.45 9.49 11.17
CA LEU A 67 2.08 9.04 10.95
C LEU A 67 1.95 8.31 9.62
N SER A 68 2.57 8.82 8.57
CA SER A 68 2.53 8.26 7.22
C SER A 68 3.18 6.88 7.16
N LEU A 69 4.36 6.71 7.77
CA LEU A 69 5.03 5.40 7.85
C LEU A 69 4.20 4.36 8.63
N LEU A 70 3.64 4.75 9.78
CA LEU A 70 2.82 3.85 10.59
C LEU A 70 1.49 3.50 9.89
N THR A 71 0.92 4.46 9.16
CA THR A 71 -0.27 4.24 8.31
C THR A 71 0.05 3.23 7.23
N ALA A 72 1.15 3.43 6.49
CA ALA A 72 1.63 2.49 5.49
C ALA A 72 1.82 1.09 6.07
N LEU A 73 2.44 0.97 7.26
CA LEU A 73 2.65 -0.33 7.89
C LEU A 73 1.33 -1.00 8.29
N ALA A 74 0.42 -0.27 8.92
CA ALA A 74 -0.86 -0.80 9.37
C ALA A 74 -1.69 -1.36 8.20
N PHE A 75 -1.82 -0.59 7.11
CA PHE A 75 -2.56 -1.04 5.94
C PHE A 75 -1.83 -2.12 5.17
N LEU A 76 -0.49 -2.09 5.13
CA LEU A 76 0.26 -3.15 4.47
C LEU A 76 0.04 -4.47 5.18
N LEU A 77 0.17 -4.55 6.52
CA LEU A 77 -0.08 -5.79 7.27
C LEU A 77 -1.49 -6.39 7.05
N VAL A 78 -2.49 -5.55 6.77
CA VAL A 78 -3.87 -5.96 6.52
C VAL A 78 -4.14 -6.31 5.05
N ALA A 79 -3.33 -5.79 4.12
CA ALA A 79 -3.51 -5.96 2.67
C ALA A 79 -3.60 -7.41 2.17
N PRO A 80 -2.95 -8.42 2.77
CA PRO A 80 -3.11 -9.81 2.35
C PRO A 80 -4.46 -10.42 2.74
N LEU A 81 -5.20 -9.86 3.71
CA LEU A 81 -6.42 -10.48 4.22
C LEU A 81 -7.51 -10.65 3.13
N PRO A 82 -7.83 -9.65 2.29
CA PRO A 82 -8.79 -9.84 1.20
C PRO A 82 -8.35 -10.93 0.21
N LEU A 83 -7.05 -11.04 -0.08
CA LEU A 83 -6.52 -12.09 -0.95
C LEU A 83 -6.67 -13.47 -0.30
N LEU A 84 -6.31 -13.61 0.97
CA LEU A 84 -6.45 -14.87 1.71
C LEU A 84 -7.91 -15.33 1.79
N LEU A 85 -8.84 -14.41 2.05
CA LEU A 85 -10.27 -14.70 2.12
C LEU A 85 -10.88 -15.00 0.74
N HIS A 86 -10.24 -14.54 -0.34
CA HIS A 86 -10.66 -14.83 -1.71
C HIS A 86 -10.19 -16.20 -2.20
N LEU A 87 -9.09 -16.73 -1.66
CA LEU A 87 -8.60 -18.06 -2.01
C LEU A 87 -9.64 -19.15 -1.66
N GLY A 88 -9.88 -20.07 -2.59
CA GLY A 88 -10.74 -21.23 -2.31
C GLY A 88 -10.16 -22.22 -1.28
N GLN A 89 -8.83 -22.19 -1.07
CA GLN A 89 -8.12 -23.01 -0.09
C GLN A 89 -7.10 -22.15 0.69
N PRO A 90 -7.56 -21.28 1.60
CA PRO A 90 -6.71 -20.28 2.26
C PRO A 90 -5.53 -20.89 3.02
N GLN A 91 -5.69 -22.11 3.57
CA GLN A 91 -4.64 -22.82 4.30
C GLN A 91 -3.39 -23.14 3.45
N ARG A 92 -3.50 -23.13 2.11
CA ARG A 92 -2.39 -23.42 1.19
C ARG A 92 -1.67 -22.16 0.69
N PHE A 93 -1.98 -20.98 1.24
CA PHE A 93 -1.41 -19.72 0.75
C PHE A 93 0.13 -19.71 0.74
N TYR A 94 0.77 -20.41 1.68
CA TYR A 94 2.22 -20.48 1.80
C TYR A 94 2.88 -21.16 0.59
N GLU A 95 2.15 -21.97 -0.18
CA GLU A 95 2.67 -22.62 -1.40
C GLU A 95 3.07 -21.58 -2.47
N ILE A 96 2.42 -20.42 -2.49
CA ILE A 96 2.79 -19.31 -3.38
C ILE A 96 4.22 -18.81 -3.07
N LEU A 97 4.66 -18.90 -1.81
CA LEU A 97 6.00 -18.48 -1.38
C LEU A 97 7.04 -19.60 -1.53
N LEU A 98 6.66 -20.86 -1.32
CA LEU A 98 7.59 -22.00 -1.35
C LEU A 98 7.80 -22.59 -2.75
N THR A 99 6.74 -22.66 -3.56
CA THR A 99 6.76 -23.25 -4.90
C THR A 99 6.06 -22.34 -5.90
N PRO A 100 6.60 -21.13 -6.15
CA PRO A 100 5.98 -20.16 -7.04
C PRO A 100 6.02 -20.62 -8.50
N ASN A 101 4.95 -20.35 -9.24
CA ASN A 101 5.00 -20.37 -10.69
C ASN A 101 5.47 -18.99 -11.20
N PRO A 102 6.67 -18.86 -11.78
CA PRO A 102 7.24 -17.57 -12.18
C PRO A 102 6.51 -16.90 -13.34
N SER A 103 5.70 -17.66 -14.09
CA SER A 103 4.85 -17.11 -15.16
C SER A 103 3.57 -16.45 -14.62
N SER A 104 3.21 -16.67 -13.36
CA SER A 104 2.02 -16.10 -12.74
C SER A 104 2.32 -14.74 -12.14
N ALA A 105 1.67 -13.70 -12.68
CA ALA A 105 1.79 -12.35 -12.15
C ALA A 105 1.40 -12.29 -10.66
N MET A 106 0.30 -12.95 -10.27
CA MET A 106 -0.17 -12.97 -8.89
C MET A 106 0.80 -13.69 -7.94
N ALA A 107 1.49 -14.74 -8.40
CA ALA A 107 2.49 -15.43 -7.58
C ALA A 107 3.73 -14.57 -7.34
N MET A 108 4.23 -13.92 -8.40
CA MET A 108 5.39 -13.03 -8.30
C MET A 108 5.13 -11.78 -7.46
N PHE A 109 3.88 -11.31 -7.41
CA PHE A 109 3.49 -10.19 -6.57
C PHE A 109 3.79 -10.42 -5.08
N GLY A 110 3.65 -11.65 -4.58
CA GLY A 110 3.98 -11.98 -3.19
C GLY A 110 5.43 -11.63 -2.80
N PHE A 111 6.37 -11.75 -3.73
CA PHE A 111 7.77 -11.38 -3.51
C PHE A 111 7.99 -9.86 -3.56
N VAL A 112 7.33 -9.16 -4.48
CA VAL A 112 7.35 -7.68 -4.54
C VAL A 112 6.81 -7.11 -3.23
N TYR A 113 5.70 -7.68 -2.75
CA TYR A 113 5.10 -7.35 -1.47
C TYR A 113 6.05 -7.61 -0.30
N ALA A 114 6.66 -8.81 -0.23
CA ALA A 114 7.58 -9.16 0.84
C ALA A 114 8.83 -8.27 0.85
N TRP A 115 9.39 -7.95 -0.32
CA TRP A 115 10.48 -7.00 -0.48
C TRP A 115 10.09 -5.63 0.08
N TYR A 116 8.94 -5.11 -0.32
CA TYR A 116 8.50 -3.79 0.12
C TYR A 116 8.25 -3.74 1.64
N LEU A 117 7.56 -4.74 2.19
CA LEU A 117 7.31 -4.82 3.63
C LEU A 117 8.60 -4.98 4.44
N MET A 118 9.47 -5.93 4.07
CA MET A 118 10.68 -6.27 4.84
C MET A 118 11.84 -5.32 4.56
N GLY A 119 12.19 -5.13 3.28
CA GLY A 119 13.41 -4.44 2.84
C GLY A 119 13.27 -2.91 2.76
N VAL A 120 12.04 -2.39 2.69
CA VAL A 120 11.80 -0.95 2.65
C VAL A 120 11.13 -0.50 3.94
N LEU A 121 9.87 -0.88 4.14
CA LEU A 121 9.02 -0.25 5.15
C LEU A 121 9.44 -0.56 6.59
N LEU A 122 9.65 -1.84 6.93
CA LEU A 122 10.08 -2.21 8.28
C LEU A 122 11.48 -1.69 8.61
N LEU A 123 12.41 -1.72 7.65
CA LEU A 123 13.75 -1.18 7.88
C LEU A 123 13.72 0.34 8.08
N GLU A 124 12.96 1.08 7.27
CA GLU A 124 12.83 2.53 7.42
C GLU A 124 12.20 2.90 8.77
N ILE A 125 11.13 2.20 9.17
CA ILE A 125 10.51 2.38 10.48
C ILE A 125 11.49 2.02 11.59
N TRP A 126 12.22 0.92 11.47
CA TRP A 126 13.16 0.49 12.48
C TRP A 126 14.25 1.54 12.70
N PHE A 127 14.88 2.05 11.63
CA PHE A 127 15.89 3.10 11.74
C PHE A 127 15.32 4.42 12.28
N GLU A 128 14.11 4.81 11.87
CA GLU A 128 13.47 6.03 12.36
C GLU A 128 13.17 5.97 13.86
N TYR A 129 12.71 4.82 14.37
CA TYR A 129 12.36 4.63 15.77
C TYR A 129 13.50 4.04 16.62
N ARG A 130 14.66 3.70 16.04
CA ARG A 130 15.75 3.00 16.73
C ARG A 130 16.16 3.69 18.03
N ARG A 131 16.39 5.00 17.98
CA ARG A 131 16.72 5.81 19.16
C ARG A 131 15.62 5.74 20.22
N ASP A 132 14.37 5.93 19.81
CA ASP A 132 13.22 5.97 20.71
C ASP A 132 13.03 4.60 21.39
N LEU A 133 13.20 3.50 20.65
CA LEU A 133 13.17 2.13 21.17
C LEU A 133 14.28 1.88 22.21
N ILE A 134 15.50 2.36 21.96
CA ILE A 134 16.61 2.22 22.92
C ILE A 134 16.34 3.00 24.21
N VAL A 135 15.85 4.23 24.09
CA VAL A 135 15.49 5.05 25.27
C VAL A 135 14.38 4.38 26.06
N LEU A 136 13.31 3.94 25.38
CA LEU A 136 12.20 3.23 26.01
C LEU A 136 12.62 1.92 26.67
N ALA A 137 13.57 1.18 26.07
CA ALA A 137 14.14 -0.01 26.68
C ALA A 137 14.84 0.26 28.02
N GLN A 138 15.45 1.44 28.18
CA GLN A 138 16.17 1.84 29.39
C GLN A 138 15.24 2.40 30.47
N THR A 139 14.15 3.08 30.08
CA THR A 139 13.24 3.76 31.02
C THR A 139 12.03 2.92 31.44
N SER A 140 11.69 1.87 30.68
CA SER A 140 10.47 1.07 30.92
C SER A 140 10.61 0.03 32.03
N ARG A 141 9.47 -0.40 32.58
CA ARG A 141 9.40 -1.48 33.59
C ARG A 141 9.64 -2.87 32.98
N SER A 142 9.93 -3.84 33.84
CA SER A 142 10.62 -5.09 33.50
C SER A 142 10.00 -5.98 32.39
N PRO A 143 8.68 -6.13 32.17
CA PRO A 143 8.23 -6.90 31.00
C PRO A 143 8.33 -6.09 29.70
N LEU A 144 7.98 -4.80 29.74
CA LEU A 144 7.94 -3.94 28.55
C LEU A 144 9.35 -3.54 28.08
N SER A 145 10.29 -3.36 29.01
CA SER A 145 11.72 -3.14 28.69
C SER A 145 12.28 -4.26 27.80
N TRP A 146 11.94 -5.52 28.07
CA TRP A 146 12.41 -6.64 27.26
C TRP A 146 11.87 -6.57 25.82
N VAL A 147 10.59 -6.22 25.64
CA VAL A 147 9.99 -6.02 24.31
C VAL A 147 10.75 -4.95 23.53
N TYR A 148 11.01 -3.78 24.13
CA TYR A 148 11.75 -2.72 23.45
C TYR A 148 13.21 -3.11 23.15
N ARG A 149 13.85 -3.94 24.00
CA ARG A 149 15.20 -4.48 23.72
C ARG A 149 15.20 -5.42 22.53
N VAL A 150 14.19 -6.26 22.38
CA VAL A 150 14.05 -7.13 21.21
C VAL A 150 13.80 -6.28 19.97
N LEU A 151 12.88 -5.30 20.03
CA LEU A 151 12.59 -4.40 18.92
C LEU A 151 13.79 -3.53 18.52
N SER A 152 14.65 -3.12 19.47
CA SER A 152 15.90 -2.41 19.18
C SER A 152 17.05 -3.33 18.74
N LEU A 153 16.78 -4.63 18.53
CA LEU A 153 17.78 -5.67 18.23
C LEU A 153 18.93 -5.68 19.25
N PHE A 154 18.60 -5.46 20.52
CA PHE A 154 19.53 -5.32 21.64
C PHE A 154 20.59 -4.22 21.46
N SER A 155 20.41 -3.33 20.49
CA SER A 155 21.26 -2.16 20.30
C SER A 155 21.15 -1.23 21.51
N LYS A 156 22.27 -0.62 21.88
CA LYS A 156 22.36 0.39 22.95
C LYS A 156 23.01 1.70 22.47
N ASP A 157 23.46 1.71 21.22
CA ASP A 157 24.28 2.80 20.70
C ASP A 157 23.42 3.97 20.24
N VAL A 158 23.53 5.07 20.96
CA VAL A 158 22.89 6.36 20.67
C VAL A 158 23.92 7.46 20.44
N SER A 159 25.16 7.08 20.10
CA SER A 159 26.23 8.01 19.73
C SER A 159 25.83 8.90 18.55
N ALA A 160 26.50 10.05 18.42
CA ALA A 160 26.26 10.98 17.33
C ALA A 160 26.56 10.34 15.96
N GLU A 161 27.58 9.48 15.89
CA GLU A 161 27.97 8.71 14.72
C GLU A 161 26.89 7.71 14.32
N ALA A 162 26.35 6.95 15.28
CA ALA A 162 25.29 5.99 15.01
C ALA A 162 24.00 6.67 14.52
N LEU A 163 23.61 7.80 15.12
CA LEU A 163 22.45 8.57 14.67
C LEU A 163 22.68 9.22 13.28
N ALA A 164 23.92 9.58 12.94
CA ALA A 164 24.26 10.05 11.60
C ALA A 164 24.16 8.93 10.56
N PHE A 165 24.58 7.72 10.92
CA PHE A 165 24.40 6.53 10.10
C PHE A 165 22.91 6.24 9.89
N ASP A 166 22.09 6.25 10.94
CA ASP A 166 20.63 6.03 10.85
C ASP A 166 19.98 7.00 9.86
N ARG A 167 20.32 8.30 9.92
CA ARG A 167 19.82 9.30 8.97
C ARG A 167 20.21 9.01 7.52
N LYS A 168 21.45 8.55 7.29
CA LYS A 168 21.93 8.17 5.96
C LYS A 168 21.24 6.91 5.45
N ALA A 169 21.06 5.92 6.33
CA ALA A 169 20.36 4.67 6.02
C ALA A 169 18.90 4.94 5.65
N ILE A 170 18.17 5.72 6.46
CA ILE A 170 16.78 6.13 6.17
C ILE A 170 16.72 6.78 4.78
N ARG A 171 17.57 7.78 4.49
CA ARG A 171 17.55 8.45 3.19
C ARG A 171 17.79 7.47 2.03
N ALA A 172 18.74 6.54 2.17
CA ALA A 172 19.01 5.54 1.15
C ALA A 172 17.83 4.58 0.96
N ILE A 173 17.23 4.11 2.05
CA ILE A 173 16.06 3.23 2.04
C ILE A 173 14.87 3.94 1.40
N THR A 174 14.59 5.20 1.76
CA THR A 174 13.49 5.96 1.15
C THR A 174 13.71 6.17 -0.35
N ILE A 175 14.96 6.43 -0.81
CA ILE A 175 15.28 6.56 -2.24
C ILE A 175 15.00 5.26 -3.00
N VAL A 176 15.34 4.11 -2.42
CA VAL A 176 15.00 2.78 -2.99
C VAL A 176 13.51 2.47 -2.83
N GLY A 177 12.89 3.02 -1.79
CA GLY A 177 11.49 2.82 -1.44
C GLY A 177 10.53 3.47 -2.42
N ILE A 178 10.86 4.65 -2.97
CA ILE A 178 10.02 5.33 -3.98
C ILE A 178 9.77 4.44 -5.22
N PRO A 179 10.80 3.95 -5.95
CA PRO A 179 10.58 3.06 -7.08
C PRO A 179 9.99 1.71 -6.62
N SER A 180 10.30 1.25 -5.40
CA SER A 180 9.68 0.02 -4.86
C SER A 180 8.18 0.19 -4.59
N ALA A 181 7.73 1.37 -4.15
CA ALA A 181 6.30 1.69 -3.96
C ALA A 181 5.57 1.76 -5.29
N PHE A 182 6.21 2.37 -6.30
CA PHE A 182 5.70 2.41 -7.67
C PHE A 182 5.62 1.02 -8.27
N LEU A 183 6.63 0.17 -8.02
CA LEU A 183 6.59 -1.23 -8.42
C LEU A 183 5.46 -1.97 -7.68
N LEU A 184 5.35 -1.84 -6.36
CA LEU A 184 4.30 -2.50 -5.58
C LEU A 184 2.92 -2.18 -6.14
N HIS A 185 2.57 -0.90 -6.24
CA HIS A 185 1.21 -0.54 -6.63
C HIS A 185 0.98 -0.54 -8.15
N GLY A 186 1.97 -0.11 -8.94
CA GLY A 186 1.92 -0.18 -10.39
C GLY A 186 1.83 -1.62 -10.91
N TYR A 187 2.42 -2.59 -10.20
CA TYR A 187 2.25 -4.02 -10.51
C TYR A 187 0.79 -4.46 -10.39
N VAL A 188 0.03 -3.89 -9.45
CA VAL A 188 -1.42 -4.17 -9.34
C VAL A 188 -2.14 -3.69 -10.59
N GLY A 189 -1.90 -2.45 -11.01
CA GLY A 189 -2.47 -1.94 -12.27
C GLY A 189 -2.01 -2.74 -13.49
N PHE A 190 -0.80 -3.31 -13.48
CA PHE A 190 -0.33 -4.26 -14.50
C PHE A 190 -1.11 -5.57 -14.48
N ILE A 191 -1.41 -6.13 -13.31
CA ILE A 191 -2.27 -7.32 -13.20
C ILE A 191 -3.62 -7.04 -13.87
N PHE A 192 -4.30 -5.94 -13.53
CA PHE A 192 -5.59 -5.62 -14.14
C PHE A 192 -5.48 -5.31 -15.64
N GLY A 193 -4.49 -4.51 -16.05
CA GLY A 193 -4.27 -4.15 -17.45
C GLY A 193 -3.87 -5.32 -18.36
N SER A 194 -3.29 -6.39 -17.80
CA SER A 194 -2.89 -7.58 -18.56
C SER A 194 -4.03 -8.61 -18.74
N VAL A 195 -5.15 -8.47 -18.02
CA VAL A 195 -6.31 -9.36 -18.14
C VAL A 195 -7.10 -9.02 -19.40
N LYS A 196 -6.73 -9.66 -20.51
CA LYS A 196 -7.41 -9.51 -21.82
C LYS A 196 -8.86 -9.97 -21.83
N ALA A 197 -9.29 -10.71 -20.80
CA ALA A 197 -10.66 -11.21 -20.68
C ALA A 197 -11.67 -10.09 -20.37
N ASN A 198 -11.23 -8.92 -19.91
CA ASN A 198 -12.11 -7.78 -19.68
C ASN A 198 -11.62 -6.55 -20.48
N PRO A 199 -12.31 -6.18 -21.58
CA PRO A 199 -11.95 -5.03 -22.40
C PRO A 199 -11.90 -3.70 -21.62
N TRP A 200 -12.67 -3.58 -20.54
CA TRP A 200 -12.69 -2.38 -19.70
C TRP A 200 -11.50 -2.28 -18.75
N TRP A 201 -10.67 -3.32 -18.62
CA TRP A 201 -9.47 -3.27 -17.79
C TRP A 201 -8.21 -3.16 -18.63
N GLY A 202 -8.26 -3.65 -19.87
CA GLY A 202 -7.13 -3.71 -20.80
C GLY A 202 -6.72 -2.34 -21.35
N SER A 203 -5.98 -1.55 -20.57
CA SER A 203 -5.33 -0.32 -21.02
C SER A 203 -3.86 -0.28 -20.62
N VAL A 204 -3.01 0.27 -21.49
CA VAL A 204 -1.59 0.52 -21.20
C VAL A 204 -1.41 1.60 -20.13
N LEU A 205 -2.41 2.47 -19.93
CA LEU A 205 -2.39 3.51 -18.90
C LEU A 205 -2.75 2.96 -17.51
N MET A 206 -3.26 1.73 -17.42
CA MET A 206 -3.81 1.21 -16.17
C MET A 206 -2.83 1.19 -14.98
N PRO A 207 -1.54 0.81 -15.15
CA PRO A 207 -0.54 0.93 -14.09
C PRO A 207 -0.34 2.37 -13.59
N ILE A 208 -0.44 3.36 -14.47
CA ILE A 208 -0.21 4.77 -14.15
C ILE A 208 -1.42 5.35 -13.44
N VAL A 209 -2.63 5.06 -13.93
CA VAL A 209 -3.89 5.49 -13.30
C VAL A 209 -3.96 4.93 -11.88
N PHE A 210 -3.79 3.61 -11.68
CA PHE A 210 -3.78 3.02 -10.33
C PHE A 210 -2.77 3.71 -9.41
N LEU A 211 -1.56 3.99 -9.92
CA LEU A 211 -0.53 4.66 -9.15
C LEU A 211 -0.94 6.07 -8.71
N MET A 212 -1.55 6.85 -9.61
CA MET A 212 -2.02 8.20 -9.29
C MET A 212 -3.19 8.18 -8.31
N SER A 213 -4.18 7.30 -8.50
CA SER A 213 -5.31 7.15 -7.58
C SER A 213 -4.86 6.65 -6.20
N ALA A 214 -3.82 5.82 -6.13
CA ALA A 214 -3.18 5.42 -4.87
C ALA A 214 -2.54 6.59 -4.13
N ILE A 215 -1.85 7.48 -4.85
CA ILE A 215 -1.27 8.68 -4.25
C ILE A 215 -2.37 9.59 -3.70
N VAL A 216 -3.45 9.81 -4.47
CA VAL A 216 -4.61 10.60 -4.04
C VAL A 216 -5.22 10.03 -2.77
N SER A 217 -5.61 8.76 -2.79
CA SER A 217 -6.29 8.11 -1.66
C SER A 217 -5.41 8.01 -0.40
N GLY A 218 -4.12 7.70 -0.56
CA GLY A 218 -3.19 7.64 0.57
C GLY A 218 -2.90 9.00 1.19
N ILE A 219 -2.73 10.06 0.40
CA ILE A 219 -2.56 11.43 0.93
C ILE A 219 -3.84 11.88 1.66
N ALA A 220 -5.01 11.66 1.05
CA ALA A 220 -6.30 12.00 1.66
C ALA A 220 -6.50 11.28 3.01
N LEU A 221 -6.15 10.00 3.08
CA LEU A 221 -6.20 9.23 4.32
C LEU A 221 -5.27 9.82 5.39
N VAL A 222 -4.03 10.16 5.05
CA VAL A 222 -3.11 10.74 6.05
C VAL A 222 -3.58 12.10 6.53
N ILE A 223 -4.14 12.95 5.65
CA ILE A 223 -4.78 14.21 6.06
C ILE A 223 -5.88 13.93 7.09
N LEU A 224 -6.80 13.01 6.77
CA LEU A 224 -7.89 12.64 7.66
C LEU A 224 -7.38 12.13 9.02
N LEU A 225 -6.42 11.21 9.00
CA LEU A 225 -5.82 10.66 10.21
C LEU A 225 -5.09 11.74 11.02
N TYR A 226 -4.38 12.66 10.37
CA TYR A 226 -3.69 13.77 11.02
C TYR A 226 -4.70 14.67 11.75
N MET A 227 -5.75 15.12 11.05
CA MET A 227 -6.79 15.96 11.64
C MET A 227 -7.50 15.27 12.81
N VAL A 228 -7.90 14.00 12.64
CA VAL A 228 -8.61 13.24 13.67
C VAL A 228 -7.71 12.99 14.88
N LEU A 229 -6.47 12.52 14.70
CA LEU A 229 -5.58 12.22 15.80
C LEU A 229 -5.14 13.48 16.56
N THR A 230 -4.89 14.58 15.85
CA THR A 230 -4.57 15.87 16.48
C THR A 230 -5.76 16.41 17.28
N ALA A 231 -6.99 16.31 16.74
CA ALA A 231 -8.20 16.67 17.46
C ALA A 231 -8.42 15.79 18.72
N LEU A 232 -8.22 14.47 18.61
CA LEU A 232 -8.31 13.54 19.74
C LEU A 232 -7.26 13.83 20.82
N ARG A 233 -6.07 14.28 20.42
CA ARG A 233 -5.01 14.72 21.35
C ARG A 233 -5.24 16.12 21.92
N ARG A 234 -6.23 16.87 21.42
CA ARG A 234 -6.51 18.27 21.77
C ARG A 234 -5.31 19.19 21.52
N GLU A 235 -4.52 18.87 20.50
CA GLU A 235 -3.39 19.70 20.05
C GLU A 235 -3.87 20.64 18.92
N PRO A 236 -3.26 21.82 18.76
CA PRO A 236 -3.56 22.68 17.61
C PRO A 236 -3.07 22.02 16.31
N ILE A 237 -3.88 22.08 15.26
CA ILE A 237 -3.48 21.62 13.92
C ILE A 237 -2.43 22.58 13.36
N ASP A 238 -1.32 22.03 12.88
CA ASP A 238 -0.34 22.81 12.11
C ASP A 238 -0.92 23.09 10.72
N MET A 239 -1.45 24.31 10.56
CA MET A 239 -2.06 24.73 9.30
C MET A 239 -1.07 24.79 8.15
N ALA A 240 0.22 25.10 8.41
CA ALA A 240 1.23 25.12 7.36
C ALA A 240 1.48 23.71 6.81
N CYS A 241 1.51 22.72 7.69
CA CYS A 241 1.54 21.31 7.31
C CYS A 241 0.29 20.92 6.52
N LEU A 242 -0.91 21.21 7.05
CA LEU A 242 -2.18 20.83 6.43
C LEU A 242 -2.34 21.46 5.03
N ASP A 243 -2.07 22.75 4.89
CA ASP A 243 -2.14 23.46 3.61
C ASP A 243 -1.16 22.87 2.60
N LYS A 244 0.06 22.54 3.04
CA LYS A 244 1.06 21.96 2.16
C LYS A 244 0.65 20.58 1.67
N ILE A 245 0.18 19.68 2.54
CA ILE A 245 -0.25 18.34 2.15
C ILE A 245 -1.50 18.41 1.26
N THR A 246 -2.42 19.32 1.56
CA THR A 246 -3.61 19.58 0.73
C THR A 246 -3.25 20.09 -0.66
N SER A 247 -2.21 20.93 -0.79
CA SER A 247 -1.72 21.36 -2.10
C SER A 247 -1.21 20.19 -2.94
N TYR A 248 -0.48 19.25 -2.32
CA TYR A 248 -0.04 18.02 -3.01
C TYR A 248 -1.22 17.12 -3.38
N LEU A 249 -2.22 16.99 -2.51
CA LEU A 249 -3.45 16.27 -2.84
C LEU A 249 -4.15 16.89 -4.05
N PHE A 250 -4.28 18.22 -4.08
CA PHE A 250 -4.90 18.93 -5.20
C PHE A 250 -4.16 18.68 -6.52
N TYR A 251 -2.83 18.74 -6.52
CA TYR A 251 -2.03 18.41 -7.70
C TYR A 251 -2.20 16.95 -8.11
N ALA A 252 -2.18 16.02 -7.16
CA ALA A 252 -2.36 14.59 -7.43
C ALA A 252 -3.74 14.32 -8.04
N VAL A 253 -4.82 14.88 -7.48
CA VAL A 253 -6.19 14.75 -7.99
C VAL A 253 -6.30 15.33 -9.40
N SER A 254 -5.69 16.49 -9.65
CA SER A 254 -5.73 17.12 -10.97
C SER A 254 -5.06 16.24 -12.04
N VAL A 255 -3.93 15.62 -11.72
CA VAL A 255 -3.22 14.70 -12.61
C VAL A 255 -4.01 13.41 -12.79
N ASP A 256 -4.50 12.81 -11.70
CA ASP A 256 -5.27 11.57 -11.71
C ASP A 256 -6.54 11.70 -12.57
N PHE A 257 -7.33 12.75 -12.32
CA PHE A 257 -8.53 13.06 -13.10
C PHE A 257 -8.21 13.26 -14.59
N SER A 258 -7.10 13.93 -14.91
CA SER A 258 -6.69 14.15 -16.30
C SER A 258 -6.32 12.85 -17.00
N LEU A 259 -5.64 11.93 -16.31
CA LEU A 259 -5.25 10.62 -16.84
C LEU A 259 -6.47 9.71 -17.02
N GLU A 260 -7.39 9.68 -16.06
CA GLU A 260 -8.63 8.92 -16.18
C GLU A 260 -9.51 9.47 -17.31
N ALA A 261 -9.63 10.79 -17.43
CA ALA A 261 -10.36 11.41 -18.54
C ALA A 261 -9.74 11.04 -19.88
N LEU A 262 -8.40 11.04 -19.99
CA LEU A 262 -7.70 10.62 -21.19
C LEU A 262 -7.96 9.14 -21.53
N ASP A 263 -7.86 8.25 -20.54
CA ASP A 263 -8.13 6.81 -20.72
C ASP A 263 -9.59 6.58 -21.15
N PHE A 264 -10.53 7.30 -20.56
CA PHE A 264 -11.95 7.25 -20.92
C PHE A 264 -12.20 7.72 -22.35
N ILE A 265 -11.65 8.88 -22.74
CA ILE A 265 -11.77 9.42 -24.10
C ILE A 265 -11.16 8.46 -25.11
N HIS A 266 -10.00 7.86 -24.80
CA HIS A 266 -9.34 6.91 -25.68
C HIS A 266 -10.19 5.65 -25.94
N ARG A 267 -11.00 5.21 -24.97
CA ARG A 267 -11.90 4.06 -25.12
C ARG A 267 -13.16 4.36 -25.90
N LEU A 268 -13.58 5.64 -25.95
CA LEU A 268 -14.76 6.07 -26.70
C LEU A 268 -14.49 6.21 -28.21
N TYR A 269 -13.23 6.34 -28.60
CA TYR A 269 -12.77 6.50 -29.98
C TYR A 269 -12.30 5.16 -30.56
#